data_AF-A0A176E1L8-F1
#
_entry.id   AF-A0A176E1L8-F1
#
_cell.length_a   1.000
_cell.length_b   1.000
_cell.length_c   1.000
_cell.angle_alpha   90.00
_cell.angle_beta   90.00
_cell.angle_gamma   90.00
#
_symmetry.space_group_name_H-M   'P 1'
#
loop_
_entity.id
_entity.type
_entity.pdbx_description
1 polymer ?
#
loop_
_entity_poly.entity_id
_entity_poly.type
_entity_poly.pdbx_seq_one_letter_code
_entity_poly.pdbx_strand_id
1 'polypeptide(L)' 'MDQQTTVEDIEDRAHEERVSIRFVCQRAGVHPTTFYRWKRSKKNPDPVGANMASITKIYAALDQIAAENERRRARKAVAA' A
#
# COMPACT_ATOMS: atom_id res chain seq x y z
N MET A 1 4.82 4.13 17.14
CA MET A 1 4.70 3.97 15.67
C MET A 1 4.24 5.31 15.14
N ASP A 2 5.07 5.97 14.32
CA ASP A 2 4.73 7.29 13.77
C ASP A 2 3.85 7.10 12.53
N GLN A 3 2.85 7.96 12.34
CA GLN A 3 1.95 7.84 11.19
C GLN A 3 2.71 7.97 9.87
N GLN A 4 3.72 8.85 9.79
CA GLN A 4 4.47 9.03 8.55
C GLN A 4 5.32 7.80 8.27
N THR A 5 5.94 7.19 9.28
CA THR A 5 6.64 5.90 9.10
C THR A 5 5.72 4.79 8.59
N THR A 6 4.43 4.80 8.97
CA THR A 6 3.44 3.83 8.45
C THR A 6 3.10 4.11 6.98
N VAL A 7 2.93 5.39 6.63
CA VAL A 7 2.68 5.80 5.24
C VAL A 7 3.87 5.45 4.35
N GLU A 8 5.10 5.71 4.81
CA GLU A 8 6.35 5.40 4.11
C GLU A 8 6.49 3.89 3.88
N ASP A 9 6.32 3.05 4.91
CA ASP A 9 6.39 1.59 4.78
C ASP A 9 5.35 1.04 3.77
N ILE A 10 4.13 1.61 3.75
CA ILE A 10 3.13 1.23 2.75
C ILE A 10 3.57 1.62 1.33
N GLU A 11 4.19 2.79 1.15
CA GLU A 11 4.72 3.24 -0.14
C GLU A 11 5.88 2.37 -0.62
N ASP A 12 6.80 2.02 0.28
CA ASP A 12 7.96 1.18 -0.03
C ASP A 12 7.52 -0.23 -0.46
N ARG A 13 6.62 -0.87 0.30
CA ARG A 13 6.10 -2.20 -0.08
C ARG A 13 5.34 -2.18 -1.39
N ALA A 14 4.54 -1.14 -1.64
CA ALA A 14 3.86 -1.00 -2.93
C ALA A 14 4.86 -0.85 -4.08
N HIS A 15 5.96 -0.12 -3.85
CA HIS A 15 7.05 0.05 -4.81
C HIS A 15 7.79 -1.27 -5.09
N GLU A 16 8.14 -2.04 -4.06
CA GLU A 16 8.77 -3.37 -4.17
C GLU A 16 7.92 -4.32 -5.02
N GLU A 17 6.60 -4.27 -4.85
CA GLU A 17 5.65 -5.06 -5.63
C GLU A 17 5.30 -4.45 -6.99
N ARG A 18 5.90 -3.32 -7.34
CA ARG A 18 5.70 -2.58 -8.61
C ARG A 18 4.22 -2.26 -8.87
N VAL A 19 3.47 -1.95 -7.80
CA VAL A 19 2.06 -1.57 -7.87
C VAL A 19 1.86 -0.13 -7.41
N SER A 20 0.84 0.54 -7.96
CA SER A 20 0.50 1.89 -7.49
C SER A 20 -0.25 1.85 -6.17
N ILE A 21 -0.05 2.84 -5.30
CA ILE A 21 -0.85 3.02 -4.08
C ILE A 21 -2.35 3.06 -4.35
N ARG A 22 -2.75 3.67 -5.47
CA ARG A 22 -4.16 3.68 -5.90
C ARG A 22 -4.71 2.26 -6.04
N PHE A 23 -3.94 1.37 -6.66
CA PHE A 23 -4.33 -0.03 -6.84
C PHE A 23 -4.41 -0.76 -5.49
N VAL A 24 -3.43 -0.58 -4.62
CA VAL A 24 -3.43 -1.17 -3.26
C VAL A 24 -4.66 -0.70 -2.46
N CYS A 25 -4.96 0.60 -2.48
CA CYS A 25 -6.12 1.17 -1.82
C CYS A 25 -7.43 0.57 -2.37
N GLN A 26 -7.57 0.46 -3.69
CA GLN A 26 -8.73 -0.16 -4.33
C GLN A 26 -8.90 -1.63 -3.90
N ARG A 27 -7.81 -2.40 -3.85
CA ARG A 27 -7.79 -3.79 -3.38
C ARG A 27 -8.21 -3.91 -1.91
N ALA A 28 -7.79 -2.95 -1.09
CA ALA A 28 -8.12 -2.84 0.34
C ALA A 28 -9.55 -2.32 0.62
N GLY A 29 -10.29 -1.88 -0.41
CA GLY A 29 -11.58 -1.21 -0.24
C GLY A 29 -11.47 0.15 0.45
N VAL A 30 -10.30 0.79 0.36
CA VAL A 30 -10.02 2.12 0.90
C VAL A 30 -9.97 3.11 -0.26
N HIS A 31 -10.63 4.26 -0.14
CA HIS A 31 -10.54 5.27 -1.18
C HIS A 31 -9.12 5.87 -1.21
N PRO A 32 -8.44 6.01 -2.37
CA PRO A 32 -7.05 6.50 -2.43
C PRO A 32 -6.84 7.87 -1.79
N THR A 33 -7.84 8.76 -1.86
CA THR A 33 -7.76 10.08 -1.20
C THR A 33 -7.66 9.97 0.32
N THR A 34 -8.20 8.90 0.92
CA THR A 34 -8.04 8.64 2.36
C THR A 34 -6.56 8.43 2.69
N PHE A 35 -5.84 7.63 1.90
CA PHE A 35 -4.40 7.44 2.06
C PHE A 35 -3.63 8.74 1.87
N TYR A 36 -3.91 9.50 0.80
CA TYR A 36 -3.21 10.77 0.53
C TYR A 36 -3.45 11.85 1.61
N ARG A 37 -4.54 11.77 2.38
CA ARG A 37 -4.77 12.65 3.53
C ARG A 37 -3.88 12.34 4.73
N TRP A 38 -3.37 11.12 4.82
CA TRP A 38 -2.44 10.70 5.89
C TRP A 38 -1.00 11.09 5.60
N LYS A 39 -0.66 11.25 4.31
CA LYS A 39 0.67 11.63 3.84
C LYS A 39 0.91 13.12 4.04
N ARG A 40 1.95 13.47 4.79
CA ARG A 40 2.44 14.84 4.88
C ARG A 40 3.00 15.26 3.52
N SER A 41 2.60 16.43 3.04
CA SER A 41 3.14 17.02 1.81
C SER A 41 3.05 18.54 1.86
N LYS A 42 3.68 19.24 0.90
CA LYS A 42 3.56 20.71 0.81
C LYS A 42 2.10 21.19 0.70
N LYS A 43 1.21 20.36 0.12
CA LYS A 43 -0.23 20.64 -0.02
C LYS A 43 -1.07 20.08 1.14
N ASN A 44 -0.46 19.30 2.04
CA ASN A 44 -1.06 18.70 3.22
C ASN A 44 -0.05 18.74 4.39
N PRO A 45 0.23 19.94 4.93
CA PRO A 45 1.25 20.09 5.97
C PRO A 45 0.84 19.43 7.29
N ASP A 46 -0.46 19.36 7.55
CA ASP A 46 -1.06 18.77 8.74
C ASP A 46 -1.97 17.58 8.37
N PRO A 47 -1.42 16.36 8.23
CA PRO A 47 -2.15 15.20 7.76
C PRO A 47 -3.16 14.69 8.79
N VAL A 48 -4.29 14.18 8.29
CA VAL A 48 -5.31 13.57 9.14
C VAL A 48 -4.81 12.24 9.68
N GLY A 49 -5.18 11.93 10.93
CA GLY A 49 -4.95 10.65 11.58
C GLY A 49 -5.33 9.45 10.71
N ALA A 50 -4.41 8.52 10.51
CA ALA A 50 -4.70 7.25 9.85
C ALA A 50 -5.51 6.34 10.79
N ASN A 51 -6.60 5.77 10.28
CA ASN A 51 -7.39 4.80 11.06
C ASN A 51 -6.73 3.42 10.96
N MET A 52 -6.47 2.79 12.11
CA MET A 52 -5.93 1.44 12.21
C MET A 52 -6.68 0.42 11.37
N ALA A 53 -8.02 0.49 11.29
CA ALA A 53 -8.81 -0.43 10.48
C ALA A 53 -8.45 -0.35 8.98
N SER A 54 -8.20 0.86 8.47
CA SER A 54 -7.80 1.05 7.07
C SER A 54 -6.35 0.67 6.84
N ILE A 55 -5.45 0.93 7.80
CA ILE A 55 -4.06 0.47 7.77
C ILE A 55 -4.01 -1.06 7.67
N THR A 56 -4.73 -1.78 8.54
CA THR A 56 -4.77 -3.25 8.52
C THR A 56 -5.26 -3.79 7.18
N LYS A 57 -6.30 -3.18 6.58
CA LYS A 57 -6.79 -3.59 5.26
C LYS A 57 -5.76 -3.36 4.15
N ILE A 58 -5.01 -2.27 4.22
CA ILE A 58 -3.95 -1.97 3.24
C ILE A 58 -2.82 -2.99 3.34
N TYR A 59 -2.35 -3.32 4.55
CA TYR A 59 -1.36 -4.37 4.72
C TYR A 59 -1.82 -5.73 4.21
N ALA A 60 -3.06 -6.13 4.54
CA ALA A 60 -3.63 -7.38 4.01
C ALA A 60 -3.69 -7.40 2.47
N ALA A 61 -3.98 -6.25 1.85
CA ALA A 61 -3.96 -6.13 0.38
C ALA A 61 -2.55 -6.23 -0.20
N LEU A 62 -1.54 -5.63 0.46
CA LEU A 62 -0.13 -5.76 0.06
C LEU A 62 0.33 -7.22 0.14
N ASP A 63 0.01 -7.93 1.22
CA ASP A 63 0.39 -9.34 1.40
C ASP A 63 -0.23 -10.22 0.30
N GLN A 64 -1.49 -9.96 -0.07
CA GLN A 64 -2.15 -10.64 -1.18
C GLN A 64 -1.46 -10.36 -2.52
N ILE A 65 -1.10 -9.10 -2.78
CA ILE A 65 -0.41 -8.70 -4.02
C ILE A 65 0.97 -9.36 -4.10
N ALA A 66 1.74 -9.35 -3.01
CA ALA A 66 3.04 -9.98 -2.94
C ALA A 66 2.95 -11.49 -3.24
N ALA A 67 2.01 -12.20 -2.60
CA ALA A 67 1.80 -13.62 -2.86
C ALA A 67 1.36 -13.91 -4.31
N GLU A 68 0.51 -13.06 -4.90
CA GLU A 68 0.12 -13.18 -6.31
C GLU A 68 1.30 -12.96 -7.26
N ASN A 69 2.13 -11.94 -6.98
CA ASN A 69 3.30 -11.62 -7.78
C ASN A 69 4.37 -12.70 -7.68
N GLU A 70 4.62 -13.24 -6.49
CA GLU A 70 5.51 -14.38 -6.28
C GLU A 70 5.05 -15.59 -7.10
N ARG A 71 3.76 -15.95 -7.01
CA ARG A 71 3.18 -17.04 -7.82
C ARG A 71 3.33 -16.79 -9.32
N ARG A 72 3.17 -15.54 -9.78
CA ARG A 72 3.38 -15.17 -11.20
C ARG A 72 4.84 -15.32 -11.61
N ARG A 73 5.79 -14.89 -10.77
CA ARG A 73 7.24 -15.03 -11.01
C ARG A 73 7.63 -16.51 -11.05
N ALA A 74 7.17 -17.32 -10.10
CA ALA A 74 7.41 -18.76 -10.08
C ALA A 74 6.87 -19.46 -11.34
N ARG A 75 5.64 -19.15 -11.76
CA ARG A 75 5.06 -19.70 -13.00
C ARG A 75 5.87 -19.32 -14.24
N LYS A 76 6.38 -18.09 -14.32
CA LYS A 76 7.24 -17.66 -15.43
C LYS A 76 8.58 -18.38 -15.43
N ALA A 77 9.17 -18.64 -14.26
CA ALA A 77 10.43 -19.36 -14.16
C ALA A 77 10.32 -20.84 -14.58
N VAL A 78 9.16 -21.48 -14.36
CA VAL A 78 8.92 -22.87 -14.81
C VAL A 78 8.65 -22.94 -16.31
N ALA A 79 8.14 -21.87 -16.93
CA ALA A 79 7.80 -21.83 -18.34
C ALA A 79 8.95 -21.34 -19.26
N ALA A 80 10.06 -20.87 -18.67
CA ALA A 80 11.26 -20.41 -19.38
C ALA A 80 12.31 -21.52 -19.44
#